data_AF-A0AB73NWR8-F1
#
_entry.id   AF-A0AB73NWR8-F1
#
_cell.length_a   1.000
_cell.length_b   1.000
_cell.length_c   1.000
_cell.angle_alpha   90.00
_cell.angle_beta   90.00
_cell.angle_gamma   90.00
#
_symmetry.space_group_name_H-M   'P 1'
#
loop_
_entity.id
_entity.type
_entity.pdbx_description
1 polymer ?
#
loop_
_entity_poly.entity_id
_entity_poly.type
_entity_poly.pdbx_seq_one_letter_code
_entity_poly.pdbx_strand_id
1 'polypeptide(L)'
;MRSTAKVTYTDGHVDEAPLTPRVITSAEEHAQKEGWAPGEASKIRQSYYMAYLAQRYAGNTTMPYAQWLEEVDDIDVETPTAENPTV
;
A
#
# COMPACT_ATOMS: atom_id res chain seq x y z
N MET A 1 11.59 -12.64 2.65
CA MET A 1 10.49 -12.35 1.70
C MET A 1 10.11 -10.86 1.82
N ARG A 2 9.48 -10.26 0.81
CA ARG A 2 9.02 -8.86 0.84
C ARG A 2 7.54 -8.82 1.24
N SER A 3 7.10 -7.78 1.95
CA SER A 3 5.68 -7.59 2.24
C SER A 3 4.89 -7.31 0.96
N THR A 4 3.66 -7.80 0.90
CA THR A 4 2.75 -7.64 -0.25
C THR A 4 1.53 -6.84 0.19
N ALA A 5 1.09 -5.89 -0.63
CA ALA A 5 -0.20 -5.24 -0.47
C ALA A 5 -1.23 -6.01 -1.30
N LYS A 6 -2.29 -6.48 -0.63
CA LYS A 6 -3.44 -7.12 -1.22
C LYS A 6 -4.62 -6.16 -1.11
N VAL A 7 -5.22 -5.85 -2.26
CA VAL A 7 -6.29 -4.85 -2.35
C VAL A 7 -7.52 -5.54 -2.90
N THR A 8 -8.61 -5.48 -2.13
CA THR A 8 -9.93 -5.93 -2.54
C THR A 8 -10.72 -4.71 -3.01
N TYR A 9 -11.36 -4.82 -4.17
CA TYR A 9 -12.16 -3.75 -4.75
C TYR A 9 -13.66 -4.00 -4.56
N THR A 10 -14.46 -2.95 -4.71
CA THR A 10 -15.91 -2.97 -4.46
C THR A 10 -16.70 -3.87 -5.42
N ASP A 11 -16.15 -4.17 -6.60
CA ASP A 11 -16.70 -5.14 -7.55
C ASP A 11 -16.29 -6.60 -7.26
N GLY A 12 -15.47 -6.81 -6.22
CA GLY A 12 -14.99 -8.11 -5.75
C GLY A 12 -13.69 -8.60 -6.38
N HIS A 13 -13.06 -7.87 -7.30
CA HIS A 13 -11.72 -8.26 -7.78
C HIS A 13 -10.64 -7.98 -6.72
N VAL A 14 -9.50 -8.67 -6.84
CA VAL A 14 -8.37 -8.57 -5.92
C VAL A 14 -7.07 -8.43 -6.70
N ASP A 15 -6.28 -7.43 -6.35
CA ASP A 15 -4.92 -7.25 -6.86
C ASP A 15 -3.89 -7.39 -5.76
N GLU A 16 -2.75 -8.00 -6.10
CA GLU A 16 -1.61 -8.14 -5.20
C GLU A 16 -0.35 -7.53 -5.82
N ALA A 17 0.37 -6.73 -5.03
CA ALA A 17 1.60 -6.11 -5.46
C ALA A 17 2.63 -5.98 -4.32
N PRO A 18 3.93 -6.17 -4.58
CA PRO A 18 4.95 -6.09 -3.53
C PRO A 18 5.17 -4.65 -3.06
N LEU A 19 5.31 -4.47 -1.75
CA LEU A 19 5.81 -3.23 -1.14
C LEU A 19 7.33 -3.13 -1.36
N THR A 20 7.70 -2.60 -2.52
CA THR A 20 9.12 -2.40 -2.88
C THR A 20 9.70 -1.17 -2.19
N PRO A 21 11.04 -1.04 -2.09
CA PRO A 21 11.67 0.19 -1.60
C PRO A 21 11.20 1.45 -2.33
N ARG A 22 10.94 1.36 -3.64
CA ARG A 22 10.41 2.48 -4.44
C ARG A 22 9.03 2.92 -3.96
N VAL A 23 8.16 1.98 -3.56
CA VAL A 23 6.84 2.29 -2.98
C VAL A 23 7.02 3.06 -1.68
N ILE A 24 7.85 2.53 -0.79
CA ILE A 24 8.07 3.09 0.56
C ILE A 24 8.63 4.52 0.47
N THR A 25 9.69 4.75 -0.31
CA THR A 25 10.30 6.08 -0.42
C THR A 25 9.38 7.07 -1.15
N SER A 26 8.61 6.63 -2.14
CA SER A 26 7.63 7.51 -2.83
C SER A 26 6.49 7.93 -1.90
N ALA A 27 6.03 7.02 -1.03
CA ALA A 27 5.00 7.33 -0.05
C ALA A 27 5.50 8.31 1.01
N GLU A 28 6.73 8.13 1.50
CA GLU A 28 7.38 9.05 2.43
C GLU A 28 7.54 10.45 1.82
N GLU A 29 8.05 10.55 0.59
CA GLU A 29 8.20 11.83 -0.11
C GLU A 29 6.85 12.56 -0.28
N HIS A 30 5.78 11.82 -0.62
CA HIS A 30 4.44 12.38 -0.73
C HIS A 30 3.93 12.89 0.62
N ALA A 31 4.08 12.10 1.69
CA ALA A 31 3.66 12.50 3.02
C ALA A 31 4.33 13.81 3.48
N GLN A 32 5.62 13.99 3.17
CA GLN A 32 6.35 15.23 3.48
C GLN A 32 5.81 16.42 2.67
N LYS A 33 5.54 16.25 1.37
CA LYS A 33 5.01 17.32 0.50
C LYS A 33 3.60 17.75 0.90
N GLU A 34 2.75 16.81 1.26
CA GLU A 34 1.36 17.07 1.66
C GLU A 34 1.22 17.48 3.15
N GLY A 35 2.34 17.57 3.88
CA GLY A 35 2.33 17.96 5.29
C GLY A 35 1.59 16.97 6.20
N TRP A 36 1.65 15.67 5.88
CA TRP A 36 1.02 14.64 6.71
C TRP A 36 1.71 14.55 8.06
N ALA A 37 0.91 14.35 9.11
CA ALA A 37 1.43 14.24 10.46
C ALA A 37 2.26 12.95 10.60
N PRO A 38 3.42 13.00 11.27
CA PRO A 38 4.27 11.82 11.44
C PRO A 38 3.61 10.78 12.35
N GLY A 39 4.05 9.53 12.20
CA GLY A 39 3.60 8.41 13.03
C GLY A 39 2.12 8.08 12.87
N GLU A 40 1.47 7.71 13.97
CA GLU A 40 0.10 7.17 13.96
C GLU A 40 -0.97 8.16 13.45
N ALA A 41 -0.69 9.47 13.50
CA ALA A 41 -1.63 10.51 13.10
C ALA A 41 -1.96 10.51 11.59
N SER A 42 -1.15 9.90 10.73
CA SER A 42 -1.46 9.70 9.30
C SER A 42 -1.17 8.29 8.80
N LYS A 43 -1.03 7.32 9.71
CA LYS A 43 -0.68 5.93 9.35
C LYS A 43 -1.66 5.30 8.38
N ILE A 44 -2.97 5.52 8.58
CA ILE A 44 -3.99 5.02 7.65
C ILE A 44 -3.75 5.59 6.24
N ARG A 45 -3.61 6.92 6.11
CA ARG A 45 -3.33 7.55 4.80
C ARG A 45 -2.06 7.02 4.16
N GLN A 46 -1.00 6.81 4.95
CA GLN A 46 0.26 6.23 4.48
C GLN A 46 0.07 4.78 3.98
N SER A 47 -0.64 3.94 4.72
CA SER A 47 -0.91 2.55 4.32
C SER A 47 -1.67 2.48 3.00
N TYR A 48 -2.74 3.27 2.86
CA TYR A 48 -3.53 3.31 1.62
C TYR A 48 -2.71 3.84 0.43
N TYR A 49 -1.89 4.87 0.66
CA TYR A 49 -1.06 5.41 -0.41
C TYR A 49 0.08 4.47 -0.82
N MET A 50 0.67 3.72 0.12
CA MET A 50 1.64 2.67 -0.19
C MET A 50 1.01 1.54 -1.01
N ALA A 51 -0.19 1.08 -0.65
CA ALA A 51 -0.91 0.08 -1.41
C ALA A 51 -1.22 0.57 -2.83
N TYR A 52 -1.74 1.80 -2.96
CA TYR A 52 -1.97 2.43 -4.27
C TYR A 52 -0.70 2.45 -5.12
N LEU A 53 0.43 2.91 -4.57
CA LEU A 53 1.70 2.97 -5.29
C LEU A 53 2.19 1.57 -5.69
N ALA A 54 1.99 0.56 -4.86
CA ALA A 54 2.31 -0.82 -5.21
C ALA A 54 1.51 -1.28 -6.44
N GLN A 55 0.18 -1.10 -6.42
CA GLN A 55 -0.68 -1.45 -7.55
C GLN A 55 -0.34 -0.63 -8.81
N ARG A 56 -0.09 0.66 -8.65
CA ARG A 56 0.25 1.58 -9.76
C ARG A 56 1.57 1.22 -10.42
N TYR A 57 2.58 0.86 -9.63
CA TYR A 57 3.90 0.46 -10.15
C TYR A 57 3.94 -0.98 -10.66
N ALA A 58 3.06 -1.85 -10.18
CA ALA A 58 2.84 -3.18 -10.75
C ALA A 58 2.07 -3.14 -12.09
N GLY A 59 1.36 -2.03 -12.35
CA GLY A 59 0.57 -1.85 -13.58
C GLY A 59 -0.89 -2.28 -13.45
N ASN A 60 -1.34 -2.64 -12.24
CA ASN A 60 -2.70 -3.12 -11.97
C ASN A 60 -3.73 -1.99 -12.05
N THR A 61 -3.30 -0.74 -11.83
CA THR A 61 -4.14 0.43 -12.05
C THR A 61 -3.41 1.53 -12.80
N THR A 62 -4.19 2.36 -13.51
CA THR A 62 -3.73 3.64 -14.08
C THR A 62 -4.53 4.82 -13.53
N MET A 63 -5.50 4.57 -12.66
CA MET A 63 -6.36 5.59 -12.08
C MET A 63 -5.56 6.54 -11.18
N PRO A 64 -5.93 7.83 -11.10
CA PRO A 64 -5.46 8.72 -10.06
C PRO A 64 -5.85 8.22 -8.66
N TYR A 65 -5.02 8.50 -7.66
CA TYR A 65 -5.21 8.01 -6.28
C TYR A 65 -6.61 8.24 -5.72
N ALA A 66 -7.15 9.45 -5.86
CA ALA A 66 -8.49 9.77 -5.34
C ALA A 66 -9.60 8.93 -6.00
N GLN A 67 -9.49 8.64 -7.29
CA GLN A 67 -10.46 7.79 -7.99
C GLN A 67 -10.27 6.32 -7.61
N TRP A 68 -9.03 5.87 -7.49
CA TRP A 68 -8.73 4.52 -7.05
C TRP A 68 -9.30 4.24 -5.65
N LEU A 69 -9.25 5.20 -4.73
CA LEU A 69 -9.83 5.06 -3.38
C LEU A 69 -11.34 4.81 -3.37
N GLU A 70 -12.10 5.35 -4.32
CA GLU A 70 -13.55 5.11 -4.42
C GLU A 70 -13.88 3.65 -4.79
N GLU A 71 -12.93 2.95 -5.41
CA GLU A 71 -13.09 1.57 -5.87
C GLU A 71 -12.56 0.53 -4.87
N VAL A 72 -11.82 0.97 -3.84
CA VAL A 72 -11.19 0.08 -2.85
C VAL A 72 -12.18 -0.23 -1.72
N ASP A 73 -12.36 -1.52 -1.45
CA ASP A 73 -13.16 -2.02 -0.33
C ASP A 73 -12.29 -2.33 0.89
N ASP A 74 -11.17 -3.03 0.69
CA ASP A 74 -10.27 -3.44 1.77
C ASP A 74 -8.79 -3.50 1.33
N ILE A 75 -7.89 -3.34 2.29
CA ILE A 75 -6.45 -3.45 2.08
C ILE A 75 -5.83 -4.30 3.20
N ASP A 76 -5.21 -5.40 2.80
CA ASP A 76 -4.38 -6.24 3.66
C ASP A 76 -2.89 -6.10 3.29
N VAL A 77 -2.03 -6.09 4.30
CA VAL A 77 -0.57 -6.08 4.12
C VAL A 77 -0.02 -7.39 4.66
N GLU A 78 0.24 -8.32 3.74
CA GLU A 78 0.84 -9.60 4.06
C GLU A 78 2.35 -9.39 4.29
N THR A 79 2.76 -9.32 5.55
CA THR A 79 4.16 -9.47 5.93
C THR A 79 4.52 -10.94 6.00
N PRO A 80 5.59 -11.40 5.31
CA PRO A 80 6.04 -12.76 5.47
C PRO A 80 6.47 -13.00 6.91
N THR A 81 5.79 -13.92 7.58
CA THR A 81 6.12 -14.34 8.93
C THR A 81 7.56 -14.84 8.92
N ALA A 82 8.43 -14.22 9.72
CA ALA A 82 9.69 -14.85 10.06
C ALA A 82 9.32 -16.13 10.82
N GLU A 83 9.46 -17.30 10.17
CA GLU A 83 9.52 -18.55 10.91
C GLU A 83 10.68 -18.40 11.89
N ASN A 84 10.38 -18.15 13.17
CA ASN A 84 11.38 -18.19 14.23
C ASN A 84 12.00 -19.59 14.16
N PRO A 85 13.30 -19.75 13.82
CA PRO A 85 13.95 -21.02 14.05
C PRO A 85 14.06 -21.14 15.57
N THR A 86 13.25 -22.01 16.16
CA THR A 86 13.49 -22.47 17.53
C THR A 86 14.90 -23.02 17.63
N VAL A 87 15.78 -22.31 18.33
CA VAL A 87 17.06 -22.82 18.84
C VAL A 87 17.14 -22.48 20.31
#